data_AF-A0A2J6T9V3-F1
#
_entry.id   AF-A0A2J6T9V3-F1
#
_cell.length_a   1.000
_cell.length_b   1.000
_cell.length_c   1.000
_cell.angle_alpha   90.00
_cell.angle_beta   90.00
_cell.angle_gamma   90.00
#
_symmetry.space_group_name_H-M   'P 1'
#
loop_
_entity.id
_entity.type
_entity.pdbx_description
1 polymer ?
#
loop_
_entity_poly.entity_id
_entity_poly.type
_entity_poly.pdbx_seq_one_letter_code
_entity_poly.pdbx_strand_id
1 'polypeptide(L)'
;NTSQPPTAQVLNMEEVSTINVFHSEYHYLLGSSLLGAFFVLLVAPTFWGGWEIGRSVTLNSIEISKAFEAPFFQGSGSNATEHELVQNMGSRLLRYGEADDQTRAEGSKRQLKLADPPEIATPTPCAFRIERIE
;
A
#
# COMPACT_ATOMS: atom_id res chain seq x y z
N ASN A 1 28.29 -47.54 -64.27
CA ASN A 1 29.38 -47.91 -63.35
C ASN A 1 29.84 -46.63 -62.65
N THR A 2 29.21 -46.27 -61.53
CA THR A 2 29.66 -45.19 -60.61
C THR A 2 29.01 -45.44 -59.25
N SER A 3 29.52 -46.44 -58.52
CA SER A 3 28.92 -46.95 -57.27
C SER A 3 29.73 -46.58 -56.02
N GLN A 4 30.37 -45.41 -55.95
CA GLN A 4 31.02 -44.96 -54.71
C GLN A 4 30.58 -43.56 -54.30
N PRO A 5 30.05 -43.41 -53.07
CA PRO A 5 29.75 -42.09 -52.52
C PRO A 5 31.05 -41.33 -52.25
N PRO A 6 31.07 -40.00 -52.43
CA PRO A 6 32.26 -39.18 -52.23
C PRO A 6 32.72 -39.22 -50.76
N THR A 7 34.04 -39.24 -50.56
CA THR A 7 34.69 -39.26 -49.24
C THR A 7 34.42 -37.96 -48.49
N ALA A 8 34.04 -38.06 -47.22
CA ALA A 8 33.74 -36.90 -46.39
C ALA A 8 34.97 -36.00 -46.21
N GLN A 9 34.80 -34.68 -46.41
CA GLN A 9 35.82 -33.67 -46.18
C GLN A 9 35.68 -33.10 -44.77
N VAL A 10 36.75 -33.18 -43.97
CA VAL A 10 36.80 -32.60 -42.63
C VAL A 10 37.34 -31.19 -42.73
N LEU A 11 36.54 -30.19 -42.35
CA LEU A 11 36.91 -28.79 -42.34
C LEU A 11 37.02 -28.33 -40.88
N ASN A 12 38.20 -27.86 -40.49
CA ASN A 12 38.36 -27.20 -39.21
C ASN A 12 37.80 -25.78 -39.32
N MET A 13 36.73 -25.51 -38.58
CA MET A 13 36.06 -24.22 -38.54
C MET A 13 36.29 -23.58 -37.18
N GLU A 14 36.80 -22.35 -37.18
CA GLU A 14 36.97 -21.54 -35.98
C GLU A 14 35.77 -20.58 -35.89
N GLU A 15 34.94 -20.77 -34.87
CA GLU A 15 33.76 -19.94 -34.62
C GLU A 15 34.10 -18.91 -33.53
N VAL A 16 34.12 -17.63 -33.91
CA VAL A 16 34.29 -16.53 -32.97
C VAL A 16 32.91 -16.06 -32.52
N SER A 17 32.54 -16.39 -31.28
CA SER A 17 31.29 -15.94 -30.65
C SER A 17 31.56 -14.74 -29.74
N THR A 18 30.83 -13.65 -29.95
CA THR A 18 30.87 -12.49 -29.05
C THR A 18 30.00 -12.76 -27.84
N ILE A 19 30.64 -12.98 -26.69
CA ILE A 19 29.95 -13.07 -25.41
C ILE A 19 29.89 -11.69 -24.76
N ASN A 20 28.75 -11.37 -24.15
CA ASN A 20 28.61 -10.14 -23.38
C ASN A 20 29.24 -10.35 -22.01
N VAL A 21 30.34 -9.66 -21.72
CA VAL A 21 31.02 -9.71 -20.42
C VAL A 21 30.63 -8.48 -19.63
N PHE A 22 29.78 -8.67 -18.62
CA PHE A 22 29.38 -7.59 -17.73
C PHE A 22 30.48 -7.30 -16.71
N HIS A 23 31.05 -6.10 -16.76
CA HIS A 23 31.96 -5.60 -15.73
C HIS A 23 31.15 -4.74 -14.75
N SER A 24 31.09 -5.15 -13.48
CA SER A 24 30.36 -4.43 -12.44
C SER A 24 31.34 -3.64 -11.58
N GLU A 25 31.24 -2.32 -11.61
CA GLU A 25 32.05 -1.42 -10.79
C GLU A 25 31.44 -1.26 -9.39
N TYR A 26 31.87 -2.10 -8.44
CA TYR A 26 31.32 -2.15 -7.08
C TYR A 26 31.60 -0.88 -6.25
N HIS A 27 32.55 -0.03 -6.67
CA HIS A 27 32.89 1.21 -5.96
C HIS A 27 31.70 2.19 -5.88
N TYR A 28 30.91 2.28 -6.95
CA TYR A 28 29.72 3.14 -6.98
C TYR A 28 28.57 2.58 -6.14
N LEU A 29 28.42 1.24 -6.14
CA LEU A 29 27.44 0.56 -5.29
C LEU A 29 27.76 0.79 -3.82
N LEU A 30 29.02 0.61 -3.43
CA LEU A 30 29.45 0.82 -2.05
C LEU A 30 29.31 2.29 -1.66
N GLY A 31 29.75 3.22 -2.51
CA GLY A 31 29.65 4.66 -2.23
C GLY A 31 28.20 5.14 -2.05
N SER A 32 27.31 4.74 -2.96
CA SER A 32 25.88 5.09 -2.86
C SER A 32 25.20 4.45 -1.66
N SER A 33 25.50 3.18 -1.35
CA SER A 33 24.94 2.50 -0.19
C SER A 33 25.38 3.15 1.13
N LEU A 34 26.66 3.52 1.25
CA LEU A 34 27.18 4.20 2.43
C LEU A 34 26.60 5.61 2.59
N LEU A 35 26.47 6.35 1.48
CA LEU A 35 25.87 7.68 1.48
C LEU A 35 24.39 7.63 1.89
N GLY A 36 23.64 6.65 1.38
CA GLY A 36 22.26 6.40 1.79
C GLY A 36 22.14 6.07 3.28
N ALA A 37 22.98 5.16 3.78
CA ALA A 37 23.02 4.82 5.21
C ALA A 37 23.38 6.04 6.08
N PHE A 38 24.29 6.90 5.62
CA PHE A 38 24.66 8.14 6.31
C PHE A 38 23.47 9.10 6.44
N PHE A 39 22.68 9.29 5.39
CA PHE A 39 21.47 10.12 5.48
C PHE A 39 20.43 9.52 6.43
N VAL A 40 20.24 8.20 6.42
CA VAL A 40 19.36 7.52 7.39
C VAL A 40 19.84 7.78 8.82
N LEU A 41 21.14 7.68 9.08
CA LEU A 41 21.72 7.95 10.40
C LEU A 41 21.57 9.41 10.84
N LEU A 42 21.57 10.37 9.91
CA LEU A 42 21.31 11.79 10.22
C LEU A 42 19.84 12.06 10.54
N VAL A 43 18.94 11.35 9.88
CA VAL A 43 17.49 11.55 10.01
C VAL A 43 16.90 10.73 11.18
N ALA A 44 17.47 9.56 11.48
CA ALA A 44 16.98 8.66 12.53
C ALA A 44 16.87 9.31 13.93
N PRO A 45 17.82 10.15 14.40
CA PRO A 45 17.69 10.86 15.67
C PRO A 45 16.48 11.80 15.73
N THR A 46 16.03 12.34 14.60
CA THR A 46 14.83 13.19 14.54
C THR A 46 13.55 12.41 14.87
N PHE A 47 13.56 11.09 14.66
CA PHE A 47 12.46 10.21 15.05
C PHE A 47 12.63 9.62 16.46
N TRP A 48 13.74 9.92 17.13
CA TRP A 48 13.99 9.47 18.50
C TRP A 48 13.05 10.20 19.45
N GLY A 49 12.12 9.46 20.08
CA GLY A 49 11.07 10.03 20.94
C GLY A 49 9.77 10.42 20.22
N GLY A 50 9.70 10.35 18.89
CA GLY A 50 8.43 10.50 18.15
C GLY A 50 7.44 9.36 18.42
N TRP A 51 7.94 8.23 18.95
CA TRP A 51 7.14 7.09 19.38
C TRP A 51 6.62 7.23 20.82
N GLU A 52 7.10 8.23 21.57
CA GLU A 52 6.64 8.55 22.92
C GLU A 52 5.52 9.60 22.87
N ILE A 53 4.56 9.41 21.96
CA ILE A 53 3.28 10.09 22.10
C ILE A 53 2.75 9.61 23.46
N GLY A 54 2.48 10.53 24.39
CA GLY A 54 2.18 10.24 25.80
C GLY A 54 0.93 9.38 26.08
N ARG A 55 0.43 8.68 25.06
CA ARG A 55 -0.55 7.60 25.11
C ARG A 55 -0.26 6.61 23.95
N SER A 56 -0.54 5.33 24.16
CA SER A 56 -0.56 4.36 23.06
C SER A 56 -1.66 4.73 22.07
N VAL A 57 -1.29 5.18 20.86
CA VAL A 57 -2.22 5.42 19.76
C VAL A 57 -2.22 4.18 18.88
N THR A 58 -3.36 3.51 18.75
CA THR A 58 -3.46 2.29 17.94
C THR A 58 -3.63 2.60 16.46
N LEU A 59 -3.81 3.88 16.09
CA LEU A 59 -4.15 4.35 14.75
C LEU A 59 -5.34 3.58 14.16
N ASN A 60 -6.21 3.07 15.04
CA ASN A 60 -7.41 2.39 14.65
C ASN A 60 -8.36 3.38 13.99
N SER A 61 -9.17 2.89 13.04
CA SER A 61 -10.15 3.70 12.30
C SER A 61 -11.07 4.50 13.22
N ILE A 62 -11.38 3.99 14.41
CA ILE A 62 -12.18 4.69 15.43
C ILE A 62 -11.44 5.93 15.99
N GLU A 63 -10.16 5.79 16.35
CA GLU A 63 -9.35 6.92 16.83
C GLU A 63 -9.12 7.96 15.73
N ILE A 64 -8.92 7.50 14.50
CA ILE A 64 -8.79 8.36 13.31
C ILE A 64 -10.11 9.11 13.05
N SER A 65 -11.26 8.44 13.13
CA SER A 65 -12.57 9.07 12.94
C SER A 65 -12.82 10.18 13.95
N LYS A 66 -12.37 9.98 15.20
CA LYS A 66 -12.44 11.00 16.25
C LYS A 66 -11.47 12.15 16.02
N ALA A 67 -10.28 11.90 15.46
CA ALA A 67 -9.36 12.97 15.04
C ALA A 67 -9.95 13.83 13.91
N PHE A 68 -10.86 13.28 13.10
CA PHE A 68 -11.67 14.01 12.12
C PHE A 68 -12.95 14.63 12.70
N GLU A 69 -13.05 14.76 14.02
CA GLU A 69 -14.20 15.36 14.71
C GLU A 69 -15.55 14.73 14.34
N ALA A 70 -15.56 13.42 14.06
CA ALA A 70 -16.79 12.76 13.65
C ALA A 70 -17.90 12.92 14.71
N PRO A 71 -19.15 13.20 14.28
CA PRO A 71 -20.24 13.61 15.18
C PRO A 71 -20.57 12.58 16.25
N PHE A 72 -20.33 11.29 15.96
CA PHE A 72 -20.56 10.18 16.88
C PHE A 72 -19.64 10.18 18.11
N PHE A 73 -18.51 10.90 18.05
CA PHE A 73 -17.52 10.96 19.13
C PHE A 73 -17.50 12.31 19.87
N GLN A 74 -18.46 13.19 19.57
CA GLN A 74 -18.59 14.47 20.26
C GLN A 74 -18.92 14.24 21.74
N GLY A 75 -18.10 14.82 22.63
CA GLY A 75 -18.22 14.64 24.09
C GLY A 75 -17.21 13.66 24.71
N SER A 76 -16.51 12.86 23.90
CA SER A 76 -15.35 12.09 24.38
C SER A 76 -14.15 13.02 24.59
N GLY A 77 -13.38 12.85 25.67
CA GLY A 77 -12.22 13.71 25.96
C GLY A 77 -11.22 13.72 24.81
N SER A 78 -10.56 14.87 24.52
CA SER A 78 -9.66 15.03 23.36
C SER A 78 -8.57 13.94 23.26
N ASN A 79 -8.05 13.48 24.40
CA ASN A 79 -7.06 12.41 24.50
C ASN A 79 -7.62 11.02 24.85
N ALA A 80 -8.93 10.80 24.73
CA ALA A 80 -9.54 9.50 25.00
C ALA A 80 -8.97 8.37 24.12
N THR A 81 -8.69 7.24 24.76
CA THR A 81 -8.17 5.97 24.19
C THR A 81 -9.26 5.19 23.46
N GLU A 82 -8.91 4.18 22.66
CA GLU A 82 -9.91 3.37 21.93
C GLU A 82 -10.99 2.79 22.86
N HIS A 83 -10.61 2.28 24.04
CA HIS A 83 -11.54 1.67 24.98
C HIS A 83 -12.53 2.70 25.54
N GLU A 84 -12.06 3.92 25.83
CA GLU A 84 -12.91 5.01 26.30
C GLU A 84 -13.84 5.53 25.19
N LEU A 85 -13.40 5.49 23.93
CA LEU A 85 -14.23 5.83 22.77
C LEU A 85 -15.35 4.79 22.55
N VAL A 86 -15.01 3.50 22.62
CA VAL A 86 -15.99 2.42 22.50
C VAL A 86 -16.97 2.45 23.68
N GLN A 87 -16.48 2.72 24.89
CA GLN A 87 -17.33 2.86 26.07
C GLN A 87 -18.26 4.08 25.97
N ASN A 88 -17.79 5.21 25.43
CA ASN A 88 -18.64 6.39 25.18
C ASN A 88 -19.70 6.14 24.10
N MET A 89 -19.38 5.37 23.04
CA MET A 89 -20.39 4.96 22.05
C MET A 89 -21.40 3.96 22.63
N GLY A 90 -21.05 3.26 23.72
CA GLY A 90 -21.92 2.30 24.37
C GLY A 90 -22.31 1.14 23.45
N SER A 91 -23.61 0.85 23.35
CA SER A 91 -24.16 -0.21 22.49
C SER A 91 -24.53 0.23 21.08
N ARG A 92 -24.17 1.45 20.67
CA ARG A 92 -24.43 1.90 19.29
C ARG A 92 -23.60 1.09 18.31
N LEU A 93 -24.29 0.31 17.49
CA LEU A 93 -23.69 -0.38 16.35
C LEU A 93 -23.50 0.67 15.25
N LEU A 94 -22.27 0.88 14.80
CA LEU A 94 -21.95 1.66 13.61
C LEU A 94 -21.53 0.72 12.49
N ARG A 95 -21.93 1.03 11.27
CA ARG A 95 -21.49 0.31 10.06
C ARG A 95 -20.68 1.27 9.20
N TYR A 96 -19.73 0.75 8.43
CA TYR A 96 -19.06 1.51 7.38
C TYR A 96 -19.66 1.13 6.03
N GLY A 97 -20.05 2.10 5.20
CA GLY A 97 -20.55 1.82 3.87
C GLY A 97 -21.03 3.07 3.14
N GLU A 98 -21.75 2.87 2.02
CA GLU A 98 -22.19 3.96 1.16
C GLU A 98 -23.44 4.62 1.76
N ALA A 99 -23.37 5.93 1.97
CA ALA A 99 -24.50 6.77 2.33
C ALA A 99 -24.78 7.78 1.19
N ASP A 100 -26.06 7.96 0.88
CA ASP A 100 -26.52 8.96 -0.09
C ASP A 100 -26.56 10.34 0.59
N ASP A 101 -25.66 11.23 0.20
CA ASP A 101 -25.66 12.60 0.69
C ASP A 101 -26.71 13.42 -0.07
N GLN A 102 -27.95 13.42 0.43
CA GLN A 102 -29.06 14.19 -0.17
C GLN A 102 -28.89 15.71 0.03
N THR A 103 -27.91 16.14 0.82
CA THR A 103 -27.76 17.53 1.26
C THR A 103 -27.11 18.44 0.22
N ARG A 104 -26.50 17.88 -0.83
CA ARG A 104 -25.90 18.67 -1.91
C ARG A 104 -26.83 18.67 -3.13
N ALA A 105 -27.52 19.80 -3.32
CA ALA A 105 -28.24 20.08 -4.55
C ALA A 105 -27.31 19.82 -5.76
N GLU A 106 -27.80 19.02 -6.70
CA GLU A 106 -27.16 18.64 -7.96
C GLU A 106 -26.05 17.57 -7.86
N GLY A 107 -26.49 16.30 -7.90
CA GLY A 107 -25.66 15.11 -8.13
C GLY A 107 -25.51 14.24 -6.88
N SER A 108 -26.24 13.12 -6.82
CA SER A 108 -26.04 12.05 -5.82
C SER A 108 -24.58 11.59 -5.87
N LYS A 109 -23.78 12.07 -4.92
CA LYS A 109 -22.45 11.55 -4.66
C LYS A 109 -22.59 10.56 -3.53
N ARG A 110 -22.52 9.27 -3.87
CA ARG A 110 -22.36 8.21 -2.88
C ARG A 110 -21.04 8.42 -2.14
N GLN A 111 -21.12 8.58 -0.84
CA GLN A 111 -19.95 8.80 0.01
C GLN A 111 -19.86 7.65 1.00
N LEU A 112 -18.64 7.15 1.21
CA LEU A 112 -18.39 6.18 2.27
C LEU A 112 -18.40 6.90 3.61
N LYS A 113 -19.37 6.59 4.45
CA LYS A 113 -19.55 7.18 5.78
C LYS A 113 -19.65 6.07 6.83
N LEU A 114 -19.21 6.36 8.05
CA LEU A 114 -19.50 5.57 9.24
C LEU A 114 -20.80 6.15 9.82
N ALA A 115 -21.86 5.35 9.90
CA ALA A 115 -23.19 5.81 10.32
C ALA A 115 -24.01 4.64 10.89
N ASP A 116 -25.23 4.94 11.33
CA ASP A 116 -26.12 3.93 11.87
C ASP A 116 -26.49 2.89 10.77
N PRO A 117 -26.60 1.59 11.10
CA PRO A 117 -26.88 0.52 10.15
C PRO A 117 -28.04 0.76 9.16
N PRO A 118 -29.17 1.40 9.55
CA PRO A 118 -30.26 1.66 8.60
C PRO A 118 -29.95 2.74 7.56
N GLU A 119 -28.99 3.64 7.81
CA GLU A 119 -28.60 4.71 6.89
C GLU A 119 -27.62 4.20 5.81
N ILE A 120 -26.98 3.06 6.05
CA ILE A 120 -25.87 2.57 5.22
C ILE A 120 -26.34 1.46 4.29
N ALA A 121 -26.18 1.72 3.00
CA ALA A 121 -26.21 0.67 2.01
C ALA A 121 -24.89 -0.12 2.08
N THR A 122 -25.00 -1.45 2.08
CA THR A 122 -23.82 -2.30 1.86
C THR A 122 -23.22 -1.97 0.50
N PRO A 123 -21.88 -1.83 0.40
CA PRO A 123 -21.24 -1.64 -0.90
C PRO A 123 -21.66 -2.82 -1.77
N THR A 124 -22.27 -2.51 -2.91
CA THR A 124 -22.61 -3.55 -3.88
C THR A 124 -21.28 -4.14 -4.34
N PRO A 125 -21.06 -5.47 -4.26
CA PRO A 125 -19.81 -6.04 -4.72
C PRO A 125 -19.62 -5.61 -6.17
N CYS A 126 -18.59 -4.80 -6.41
CA CYS A 126 -18.23 -4.42 -7.76
C CYS A 126 -17.93 -5.72 -8.49
N ALA A 127 -18.71 -6.02 -9.54
CA ALA A 127 -18.40 -7.13 -10.41
C ALA A 127 -17.05 -6.80 -11.07
N PHE A 128 -15.96 -7.21 -10.44
CA PHE A 128 -14.61 -7.04 -10.94
C PHE A 128 -14.47 -7.99 -12.12
N ARG A 129 -14.91 -7.51 -13.29
CA ARG A 129 -14.75 -8.20 -14.55
C ARG A 129 -13.28 -8.08 -14.92
N ILE A 130 -12.51 -9.10 -14.56
CA ILE A 130 -11.19 -9.35 -15.13
C ILE A 130 -11.42 -9.65 -16.61
N GLU A 131 -11.34 -8.64 -17.47
CA GLU A 131 -11.11 -8.87 -18.90
C GLU A 131 -9.70 -9.45 -18.99
N ARG A 132 -9.62 -10.77 -19.21
CA ARG A 132 -8.39 -11.51 -19.46
C ARG A 132 -7.84 -10.99 -20.79
N ILE A 133 -6.73 -10.27 -20.74
CA ILE A 133 -5.96 -9.90 -21.92
C ILE A 133 -5.20 -11.16 -22.34
N GLU A 134 -5.61 -11.76 -23.45
CA GLU A 134 -4.85 -12.80 -24.18
C GLU A 134 -3.82 -12.17 -25.12
#